data_AF-A0A967VRN8-F1
#
_entry.id   AF-A0A967VRN8-F1
#
_cell.length_a   1.000
_cell.length_b   1.000
_cell.length_c   1.000
_cell.angle_alpha   90.00
_cell.angle_beta   90.00
_cell.angle_gamma   90.00
#
_symmetry.space_group_name_H-M   'P 1'
#
loop_
_entity.id
_entity.type
_entity.pdbx_description
1 polymer ?
#
loop_
_entity_poly.entity_id
_entity_poly.type
_entity_poly.pdbx_seq_one_letter_code
_entity_poly.pdbx_strand_id
1 'polypeptide(L)'
;FTGRDFIIIDFEGEPARPLTERRLKRSALSDVAGMLRSFHYAAYTALADEHLRGMARAGQLEDLDRWARFWAAWASAAFLRAYLDEAGEGGTAPFLPAREDQLRTLLEAHLLEKAVYELGYELNNRPDWVGVPVRGIRQLLDGAR
;
A
#
# COMPACT_ATOMS: atom_id res chain seq x y z
N PHE A 1 -9.15 6.68 -14.11
CA PHE A 1 -8.53 7.77 -14.86
C PHE A 1 -9.38 8.08 -16.07
N THR A 2 -9.81 9.33 -16.25
CA THR A 2 -10.71 9.76 -17.33
C THR A 2 -9.98 10.37 -18.53
N GLY A 3 -8.64 10.30 -18.55
CA GLY A 3 -7.81 11.03 -19.50
C GLY A 3 -7.37 12.42 -19.01
N ARG A 4 -8.09 13.00 -18.03
CA ARG A 4 -7.75 14.29 -17.41
C ARG A 4 -7.68 14.25 -15.89
N ASP A 5 -8.41 13.33 -15.26
CA ASP A 5 -8.52 13.27 -13.80
C ASP A 5 -8.69 11.83 -13.28
N PHE A 6 -8.60 11.67 -11.96
CA PHE A 6 -8.90 10.44 -11.24
C PHE A 6 -10.31 10.52 -10.63
N ILE A 7 -10.99 9.38 -10.64
CA ILE A 7 -12.29 9.22 -9.97
C ILE A 7 -12.09 8.16 -8.90
N ILE A 8 -12.50 8.49 -7.67
CA ILE A 8 -12.57 7.54 -6.56
C ILE A 8 -13.98 6.95 -6.58
N ILE A 9 -14.07 5.62 -6.55
CA ILE A 9 -15.32 4.86 -6.59
C ILE A 9 -15.36 3.85 -5.44
N ASP A 10 -16.47 3.10 -5.33
CA ASP A 10 -16.64 1.99 -4.38
C ASP A 10 -16.46 2.38 -2.89
N PHE A 11 -17.18 3.41 -2.46
CA PHE A 11 -17.26 3.86 -1.05
C PHE A 11 -18.05 2.91 -0.13
N GLU A 12 -18.12 1.62 -0.44
CA GLU A 12 -18.84 0.62 0.36
C GLU A 12 -18.11 0.24 1.66
N GLY A 13 -16.80 0.54 1.73
CA GLY A 13 -15.92 0.12 2.81
C GLY A 13 -15.53 -1.36 2.70
N GLU A 14 -14.81 -1.87 3.70
CA GLU A 14 -14.30 -3.25 3.69
C GLU A 14 -15.45 -4.29 3.77
N PRO A 15 -15.64 -5.16 2.75
CA PRO A 15 -16.76 -6.10 2.70
C PRO A 15 -16.81 -7.09 3.88
N ALA A 16 -15.67 -7.40 4.48
CA ALA A 16 -15.60 -8.29 5.64
C ALA A 16 -16.09 -7.64 6.95
N ARG A 17 -16.20 -6.31 7.00
CA ARG A 17 -16.63 -5.58 8.22
C ARG A 17 -18.16 -5.42 8.27
N PRO A 18 -18.78 -5.42 9.47
CA PRO A 18 -20.19 -5.06 9.64
C PRO A 18 -20.52 -3.64 9.14
N LEU A 19 -21.75 -3.41 8.69
CA LEU A 19 -22.19 -2.10 8.16
C LEU A 19 -21.98 -0.95 9.14
N THR A 20 -22.17 -1.18 10.44
CA THR A 20 -21.96 -0.18 11.49
C THR A 20 -20.49 0.27 11.53
N GLU A 21 -19.54 -0.65 11.35
CA GLU A 21 -18.11 -0.36 11.33
C GLU A 21 -17.66 0.35 10.05
N ARG A 22 -18.26 0.04 8.90
CA ARG A 22 -17.93 0.68 7.61
C ARG A 22 -18.28 2.17 7.58
N ARG A 23 -19.26 2.59 8.41
CA ARG A 23 -19.70 3.99 8.51
C ARG A 23 -18.91 4.81 9.53
N LEU A 24 -18.06 4.18 10.34
CA LEU A 24 -17.25 4.89 11.33
C LEU A 24 -16.21 5.78 10.63
N LYS A 25 -16.02 6.99 11.16
CA LYS A 25 -14.95 7.87 10.71
C LYS A 25 -13.61 7.26 11.11
N ARG A 26 -12.68 7.22 10.17
CA ARG A 26 -11.31 6.74 10.39
C ARG A 26 -10.31 7.81 9.95
N SER A 27 -9.06 7.59 10.32
CA SER A 27 -7.94 8.41 9.85
C SER A 27 -7.85 8.33 8.33
N ALA A 28 -7.63 9.47 7.67
CA ALA A 28 -7.34 9.52 6.23
C ALA A 28 -6.06 8.75 5.87
N LEU A 29 -5.14 8.58 6.83
CA LEU A 29 -3.93 7.78 6.64
C LEU A 29 -4.24 6.28 6.42
N SER A 30 -5.43 5.80 6.79
CA SER A 30 -5.88 4.45 6.44
C SER A 30 -6.06 4.29 4.93
N ASP A 31 -6.59 5.31 4.25
CA ASP A 31 -6.79 5.29 2.80
C ASP A 31 -5.46 5.47 2.07
N VAL A 32 -4.60 6.36 2.57
CA VAL A 32 -3.22 6.52 2.08
C VAL A 32 -2.46 5.19 2.17
N ALA A 33 -2.49 4.52 3.33
CA ALA A 33 -1.87 3.21 3.51
C ALA A 33 -2.40 2.18 2.51
N GLY A 34 -3.72 2.17 2.24
CA GLY A 34 -4.33 1.32 1.22
C GLY A 34 -3.73 1.56 -0.18
N MET A 35 -3.56 2.82 -0.59
CA MET A 35 -2.94 3.16 -1.87
C MET A 35 -1.46 2.75 -1.94
N LEU A 36 -0.68 2.99 -0.86
CA LEU A 36 0.72 2.59 -0.81
C LEU A 36 0.89 1.06 -0.89
N ARG A 37 0.02 0.31 -0.19
CA ARG A 37 -0.04 -1.15 -0.32
C ARG A 37 -0.45 -1.60 -1.71
N SER A 38 -1.35 -0.88 -2.38
CA SER A 38 -1.76 -1.15 -3.76
C SER A 38 -0.58 -1.04 -4.75
N PHE A 39 0.28 -0.02 -4.62
CA PHE A 39 1.50 0.07 -5.44
C PHE A 39 2.45 -1.10 -5.17
N HIS A 40 2.67 -1.45 -3.90
CA HIS A 40 3.47 -2.63 -3.56
C HIS A 40 2.89 -3.90 -4.22
N TYR A 41 1.58 -4.10 -4.12
CA TYR A 41 0.90 -5.22 -4.76
C TYR A 41 1.09 -5.22 -6.28
N ALA A 42 0.85 -4.09 -6.95
CA ALA A 42 1.01 -3.98 -8.40
C ALA A 42 2.43 -4.38 -8.86
N ALA A 43 3.46 -3.93 -8.14
CA ALA A 43 4.85 -4.25 -8.45
C ALA A 43 5.16 -5.75 -8.31
N TYR A 44 4.73 -6.34 -7.19
CA TYR A 44 5.08 -7.73 -6.86
C TYR A 44 4.16 -8.77 -7.51
N THR A 45 2.93 -8.41 -7.87
CA THR A 45 2.09 -9.25 -8.74
C THR A 45 2.69 -9.33 -10.15
N ALA A 46 3.20 -8.23 -10.70
CA ALA A 46 3.87 -8.25 -12.00
C ALA A 46 5.14 -9.13 -11.96
N LEU A 47 5.94 -9.02 -10.88
CA LEU A 47 7.10 -9.89 -10.68
C LEU A 47 6.73 -11.37 -10.57
N ALA A 48 5.66 -11.69 -9.83
CA ALA A 48 5.18 -13.06 -9.68
C ALA A 48 4.69 -13.66 -11.00
N ASP A 49 3.99 -12.88 -11.83
CA ASP A 49 3.53 -13.31 -13.16
C ASP A 49 4.71 -13.60 -14.10
N GLU A 50 5.73 -12.74 -14.12
CA GLU A 50 6.98 -12.98 -14.87
C GLU A 50 7.70 -14.27 -14.44
N HIS A 51 7.71 -14.55 -13.14
CA HIS A 51 8.25 -15.79 -12.59
C HIS A 51 7.45 -17.02 -13.03
N LEU A 52 6.11 -16.96 -12.93
CA LEU A 52 5.21 -18.06 -13.30
C LEU A 52 5.27 -18.39 -14.81
N ARG A 53 5.45 -17.37 -15.65
CA ARG A 53 5.60 -17.57 -17.11
C ARG A 53 6.97 -18.14 -17.51
N GLY A 54 7.90 -18.30 -16.57
CA GLY A 54 9.23 -18.86 -16.82
C GLY A 54 10.09 -18.01 -17.76
N MET A 55 9.76 -16.72 -17.92
CA MET A 55 10.41 -15.83 -18.89
C MET A 55 11.73 -15.25 -18.36
N ALA A 56 11.98 -15.30 -17.05
CA ALA A 56 13.15 -14.76 -16.41
C ALA A 56 14.12 -15.85 -15.91
N ARG A 57 15.41 -15.72 -16.25
CA ARG A 57 16.50 -16.51 -15.67
C ARG A 57 16.75 -16.10 -14.21
N ALA A 58 17.38 -16.98 -13.42
CA ALA A 58 17.64 -16.72 -11.99
C ALA A 58 18.29 -15.35 -11.68
N GLY A 59 19.31 -14.94 -12.45
CA GLY A 59 19.94 -13.62 -12.27
C GLY A 59 19.05 -12.43 -12.67
N GLN A 60 18.08 -12.64 -13.56
CA GLN A 60 17.12 -11.60 -13.94
C GLN A 60 16.04 -11.40 -12.87
N LEU A 61 15.70 -12.45 -12.10
CA LEU A 61 14.71 -12.34 -11.03
C LEU A 61 15.18 -11.42 -9.89
N GLU A 62 16.47 -11.45 -9.54
CA GLU A 62 17.04 -10.53 -8.55
C GLU A 62 17.00 -9.07 -9.02
N ASP A 63 17.31 -8.84 -10.30
CA ASP A 63 17.25 -7.50 -10.89
C ASP A 63 15.81 -6.99 -10.98
N LEU A 64 14.87 -7.85 -11.37
CA LEU A 64 13.45 -7.52 -11.39
C LEU A 64 12.91 -7.26 -9.98
N ASP A 65 13.37 -7.98 -8.95
CA ASP A 65 13.01 -7.70 -7.55
C ASP A 65 13.50 -6.32 -7.10
N ARG A 66 14.74 -5.95 -7.45
CA ARG A 66 15.30 -4.62 -7.20
C ARG A 66 14.47 -3.53 -7.88
N TRP A 67 14.08 -3.74 -9.14
CA TRP A 67 13.25 -2.79 -9.89
C TRP A 67 11.82 -2.71 -9.33
N ALA A 68 11.21 -3.83 -8.95
CA ALA A 68 9.90 -3.84 -8.31
C ALA A 68 9.90 -3.04 -7.00
N ARG A 69 10.94 -3.25 -6.16
CA ARG A 69 11.12 -2.49 -4.92
C ARG A 69 11.31 -1.00 -5.19
N PHE A 70 12.18 -0.66 -6.14
CA PHE A 70 12.43 0.74 -6.52
C PHE A 70 11.16 1.42 -7.01
N TRP A 71 10.43 0.79 -7.93
CA TRP A 71 9.21 1.33 -8.49
C TRP A 71 8.14 1.53 -7.40
N ALA A 72 7.92 0.53 -6.54
CA ALA A 72 6.95 0.62 -5.47
C ALA A 72 7.29 1.76 -4.48
N ALA A 73 8.56 1.90 -4.12
CA ALA A 73 9.03 2.97 -3.24
C ALA A 73 8.88 4.36 -3.90
N TRP A 74 9.25 4.47 -5.18
CA TRP A 74 9.16 5.74 -5.90
C TRP A 74 7.72 6.19 -6.14
N ALA A 75 6.84 5.28 -6.58
CA ALA A 75 5.41 5.56 -6.73
C ALA A 75 4.78 5.95 -5.39
N SER A 76 5.13 5.25 -4.32
CA SER A 76 4.67 5.54 -2.96
C SER A 76 5.11 6.93 -2.49
N ALA A 77 6.39 7.28 -2.69
CA ALA A 77 6.93 8.59 -2.31
C ALA A 77 6.29 9.73 -3.12
N ALA A 78 6.12 9.54 -4.43
CA ALA A 78 5.48 10.51 -5.30
C ALA A 78 4.00 10.75 -4.91
N PHE A 79 3.25 9.68 -4.66
CA PHE A 79 1.87 9.75 -4.20
C PHE A 79 1.75 10.42 -2.83
N LEU A 80 2.53 9.97 -1.84
CA LEU A 80 2.47 10.52 -0.49
C LEU A 80 2.84 12.01 -0.47
N ARG A 81 3.88 12.41 -1.20
CA ARG A 81 4.26 13.83 -1.31
C ARG A 81 3.11 14.65 -1.89
N ALA A 82 2.57 14.24 -3.05
CA ALA A 82 1.47 14.95 -3.68
C ALA A 82 0.22 14.99 -2.79
N TYR A 83 -0.08 13.91 -2.08
CA TYR A 83 -1.19 13.87 -1.13
C TYR A 83 -1.01 14.88 0.02
N LEU A 84 0.18 14.93 0.62
CA LEU A 84 0.46 15.85 1.72
C LEU A 84 0.49 17.31 1.28
N ASP A 85 1.04 17.58 0.09
CA ASP A 85 1.09 18.92 -0.52
C ASP A 85 -0.34 19.44 -0.81
N GLU A 86 -1.23 18.57 -1.30
CA GLU A 86 -2.62 18.92 -1.64
C GLU A 86 -3.54 18.96 -0.41
N ALA A 87 -3.36 18.06 0.56
CA ALA A 87 -4.22 17.93 1.73
C ALA A 87 -4.27 19.20 2.60
N GLY A 88 -3.22 20.02 2.57
CA GLY A 88 -3.24 21.37 3.13
C GLY A 88 -2.00 22.14 2.71
N GLU A 89 -2.16 23.43 2.38
CA GLU A 89 -1.05 24.34 2.08
C GLU A 89 0.03 24.23 3.19
N GLY A 90 1.16 23.60 2.89
CA GLY A 90 2.26 23.41 3.85
C GLY A 90 2.04 22.33 4.92
N GLY A 91 1.16 21.34 4.70
CA GLY A 91 1.01 20.17 5.57
C GLY A 91 0.16 20.40 6.83
N THR A 92 -0.70 21.43 6.85
CA THR A 92 -1.46 21.83 8.04
C THR A 92 -2.93 21.38 8.05
N ALA A 93 -3.26 20.35 7.27
CA ALA A 93 -4.64 19.85 7.20
C ALA A 93 -5.13 19.38 8.58
N PRO A 94 -6.31 19.81 9.06
CA PRO A 94 -6.77 19.51 10.43
C PRO A 94 -7.06 18.02 10.67
N PHE A 95 -7.17 17.23 9.60
CA PHE A 95 -7.39 15.77 9.67
C PHE A 95 -6.07 14.96 9.63
N LEU A 96 -4.92 15.63 9.49
CA LEU A 96 -3.60 15.02 9.53
C LEU A 96 -2.88 15.36 10.86
N PRO A 97 -2.00 14.47 11.34
CA PRO A 97 -1.15 14.80 12.48
C PRO A 97 -0.22 15.98 12.15
N ALA A 98 -0.18 16.97 13.03
CA ALA A 98 0.63 18.18 12.82
C ALA A 98 2.15 17.91 12.92
N ARG A 99 2.55 16.88 13.67
CA ARG A 99 3.96 16.52 13.81
C ARG A 99 4.33 15.39 12.87
N GLU A 100 5.47 15.54 12.21
CA GLU A 100 5.97 14.55 11.25
C GLU A 100 6.18 13.16 11.88
N ASP A 101 6.67 13.09 13.11
CA ASP A 101 6.88 11.81 13.81
C ASP A 101 5.57 11.08 14.11
N GLN A 102 4.51 11.83 14.47
CA GLN A 102 3.18 11.27 14.66
C GLN A 102 2.57 10.81 13.34
N LEU A 103 2.73 11.60 12.28
CA LEU A 103 2.29 11.26 10.93
C LEU A 103 2.95 9.96 10.46
N ARG A 104 4.28 9.87 10.62
CA ARG A 104 5.05 8.67 10.27
C ARG A 104 4.58 7.46 11.06
N THR A 105 4.49 7.58 12.38
CA THR A 105 4.07 6.48 13.26
C THR A 105 2.68 5.97 12.91
N LEU A 106 1.71 6.87 12.67
CA LEU A 106 0.35 6.49 12.31
C LEU A 106 0.27 5.88 10.91
N LEU A 107 1.04 6.39 9.95
CA LEU A 107 1.11 5.83 8.61
C LEU A 107 1.69 4.41 8.63
N GLU A 108 2.81 4.21 9.34
CA GLU A 108 3.42 2.89 9.53
C GLU A 108 2.48 1.90 10.20
N ALA A 109 1.74 2.34 11.22
CA ALA A 109 0.74 1.51 11.88
C ALA A 109 -0.38 1.07 10.92
N HIS A 110 -0.92 1.99 10.10
CA HIS A 110 -1.94 1.65 9.10
C HIS A 110 -1.41 0.79 7.95
N LEU A 111 -0.15 1.00 7.52
CA LEU A 111 0.51 0.14 6.55
C LEU A 111 0.61 -1.30 7.06
N LEU A 112 1.01 -1.47 8.33
CA LEU A 112 1.11 -2.78 8.95
C LEU A 112 -0.27 -3.42 9.16
N GLU A 113 -1.27 -2.67 9.65
CA GLU A 113 -2.66 -3.14 9.78
C GLU A 113 -3.17 -3.69 8.44
N LYS A 114 -2.96 -2.93 7.35
CA LYS A 114 -3.40 -3.35 6.01
C LYS A 114 -2.63 -4.56 5.50
N ALA A 115 -1.32 -4.63 5.72
CA ALA A 115 -0.52 -5.78 5.31
C ALA A 115 -0.89 -7.08 6.05
N VAL A 116 -1.23 -6.98 7.34
CA VAL A 116 -1.74 -8.12 8.13
C VAL A 116 -3.13 -8.55 7.66
N TYR A 117 -4.01 -7.59 7.36
CA TYR A 117 -5.31 -7.87 6.77
C TYR A 117 -5.17 -8.63 5.44
N GLU A 118 -4.31 -8.13 4.55
CA GLU A 118 -4.00 -8.76 3.26
C GLU A 118 -3.46 -10.17 3.44
N LEU A 119 -2.52 -10.40 4.37
CA LEU A 119 -2.02 -11.74 4.69
C LEU A 119 -3.17 -12.70 5.04
N GLY A 120 -4.06 -12.29 5.94
CA GLY A 120 -5.23 -13.08 6.31
C GLY A 120 -6.16 -13.33 5.13
N TYR A 121 -6.36 -12.34 4.26
CA TYR A 121 -7.18 -12.48 3.07
C TYR A 121 -6.58 -13.48 2.06
N GLU A 122 -5.29 -13.35 1.73
CA GLU A 122 -4.63 -14.22 0.75
C GLU A 122 -4.56 -15.66 1.24
N LEU A 123 -4.30 -15.88 2.54
CA LEU A 123 -4.31 -17.22 3.13
C LEU A 123 -5.65 -17.95 2.94
N ASN A 124 -6.77 -17.22 2.95
CA ASN A 124 -8.11 -17.79 2.84
C ASN A 124 -8.62 -17.89 1.39
N ASN A 125 -8.12 -17.05 0.48
CA ASN A 125 -8.71 -16.91 -0.85
C ASN A 125 -7.73 -17.22 -2.00
N ARG A 126 -6.44 -16.93 -1.84
CA ARG A 126 -5.40 -17.08 -2.88
C ARG A 126 -4.04 -17.43 -2.26
N PRO A 127 -3.85 -18.66 -1.74
CA PRO A 127 -2.63 -19.02 -1.01
C PRO A 127 -1.33 -18.78 -1.80
N ASP A 128 -1.35 -18.89 -3.13
CA ASP A 128 -0.20 -18.62 -3.99
C ASP A 128 0.29 -17.17 -3.92
N TRP A 129 -0.56 -16.23 -3.47
CA TRP A 129 -0.26 -14.80 -3.39
C TRP A 129 0.28 -14.37 -2.02
N VAL A 130 0.32 -15.27 -1.02
CA VAL A 130 0.78 -14.99 0.36
C VAL A 130 2.20 -14.40 0.41
N GLY A 131 3.04 -14.71 -0.58
CA GLY A 131 4.39 -14.13 -0.69
C GLY A 131 4.40 -12.60 -0.76
N VAL A 132 3.36 -11.97 -1.34
CA VAL A 132 3.27 -10.52 -1.49
C VAL A 132 3.08 -9.79 -0.14
N PRO A 133 2.05 -10.11 0.68
CA PRO A 133 1.89 -9.47 1.98
C PRO A 133 3.01 -9.82 2.96
N VAL A 134 3.53 -11.06 2.96
CA VAL A 134 4.67 -11.44 3.81
C VAL A 134 5.91 -10.58 3.52
N ARG A 135 6.22 -10.37 2.23
CA ARG A 135 7.31 -9.48 1.82
C ARG A 135 7.08 -8.05 2.29
N GLY A 136 5.86 -7.55 2.12
CA GLY A 136 5.47 -6.21 2.59
C GLY A 136 5.68 -6.02 4.09
N ILE A 137 5.22 -6.98 4.90
CA ILE A 137 5.41 -6.96 6.36
C ILE A 137 6.90 -6.96 6.71
N ARG A 138 7.71 -7.82 6.09
CA ARG A 138 9.16 -7.84 6.34
C ARG A 138 9.82 -6.51 6.02
N GLN A 139 9.49 -5.90 4.88
CA GLN A 139 10.03 -4.60 4.49
C GLN A 139 9.64 -3.48 5.46
N LEU A 140 8.41 -3.49 5.97
CA LEU A 140 7.95 -2.53 6.97
C LEU A 140 8.70 -2.69 8.30
N LEU A 141 8.93 -3.93 8.75
CA LEU A 141 9.65 -4.22 9.99
C LEU A 141 11.16 -3.93 9.88
N ASP A 142 11.75 -4.16 8.71
CA ASP A 142 13.17 -3.87 8.45
C ASP A 142 13.42 -2.36 8.29
N GLY A 143 12.44 -1.60 7.78
CA GLY A 143 12.51 -0.15 7.62
C GLY A 143 12.14 0.66 8.88
N ALA A 144 11.50 0.03 9.87
CA ALA A 144 11.19 0.62 11.17
C ALA A 144 12.40 0.62 12.14
N ARG A 145 13.59 0.24 11.66
CA ARG A 145 14.87 0.23 12.38
C ARG A 145 15.79 1.32 11.85
#